data_AF-A0A6B0XDT7-F1
#
_entry.id   AF-A0A6B0XDT7-F1
#
_cell.length_a   1.000
_cell.length_b   1.000
_cell.length_c   1.000
_cell.angle_alpha   90.00
_cell.angle_beta   90.00
_cell.angle_gamma   90.00
#
_symmetry.space_group_name_H-M   'P 1'
#
loop_
_entity.id
_entity.type
_entity.pdbx_description
1 polymer ?
#
loop_
_entity_poly.entity_id
_entity_poly.type
_entity_poly.pdbx_seq_one_letter_code
_entity_poly.pdbx_strand_id
1 'polypeptide(L)' 'MRRYELIEEEVAAIPAAELEVEQVLHLHAQYPKELEFGFPSPLNGQCYQLRSRGYVGVVPLGADTTLEI' A
#
# COMPACT_ATOMS: atom_id res chain seq x y z
N MET A 1 3.28 -0.43 16.49
CA MET A 1 2.77 -1.23 15.36
C MET A 1 1.69 -0.44 14.64
N ARG A 2 1.95 -0.01 13.39
CA ARG A 2 0.96 0.68 12.54
C ARG A 2 0.29 -0.35 11.63
N ARG A 3 -1.04 -0.30 11.54
CA ARG A 3 -1.84 -1.21 10.71
C ARG A 3 -2.64 -0.38 9.71
N TYR A 4 -2.49 -0.71 8.43
CA TYR A 4 -3.33 -0.19 7.35
C TYR A 4 -4.30 -1.27 6.93
N GLU A 5 -5.57 -0.91 6.79
CA GLU A 5 -6.63 -1.81 6.31
C GLU A 5 -7.01 -1.40 4.90
N LEU A 6 -7.08 -2.37 4.00
CA LEU A 6 -7.40 -2.18 2.60
C LEU A 6 -8.58 -3.09 2.25
N ILE A 7 -9.73 -2.51 1.97
CA ILE A 7 -10.92 -3.26 1.56
C ILE A 7 -10.72 -3.71 0.10
N GLU A 8 -11.05 -4.96 -0.20
CA GLU A 8 -10.93 -5.52 -1.56
C GLU A 8 -11.65 -4.63 -2.59
N GLU A 9 -11.01 -4.43 -3.75
CA GLU A 9 -11.45 -3.55 -4.84
C GLU A 9 -11.53 -2.04 -4.54
N GLU A 10 -11.41 -1.63 -3.27
CA GLU A 10 -11.34 -0.23 -2.88
C GLU A 10 -9.92 0.34 -3.01
N VAL A 11 -9.85 1.65 -3.22
CA VAL A 11 -8.59 2.39 -3.24
C VAL A 11 -8.33 2.94 -1.85
N ALA A 12 -7.36 2.36 -1.14
CA ALA A 12 -6.83 2.93 0.09
C ALA A 12 -5.83 4.04 -0.24
N ALA A 13 -5.93 5.17 0.46
CA ALA A 13 -4.99 6.27 0.35
C ALA A 13 -4.15 6.36 1.64
N ILE A 14 -2.84 6.18 1.50
CA ILE A 14 -1.88 6.30 2.61
C ILE A 14 -0.97 7.51 2.34
N PRO A 15 -0.90 8.50 3.24
CA PRO A 15 -0.02 9.66 3.04
C PRO A 15 1.44 9.24 2.85
N ALA A 16 2.14 9.89 1.91
CA ALA A 16 3.53 9.54 1.60
C ALA A 16 4.48 9.74 2.79
N ALA A 17 4.13 10.59 3.75
CA ALA A 17 4.90 10.79 4.98
C ALA A 17 4.80 9.61 5.97
N GLU A 18 3.89 8.67 5.75
CA GLU A 18 3.66 7.54 6.66
C GLU A 18 4.37 6.26 6.25
N LEU A 19 4.80 6.16 4.99
CA LEU A 19 5.49 5.00 4.43
C LEU A 19 6.83 5.42 3.82
N GLU A 20 7.86 4.62 4.08
CA GLU A 20 9.15 4.80 3.41
C GLU A 20 9.04 4.33 1.96
N VAL A 21 9.66 5.07 1.04
CA VAL A 21 9.62 4.77 -0.40
C VAL A 21 10.08 3.33 -0.69
N GLU A 22 11.10 2.87 0.02
CA GLU A 22 11.66 1.52 -0.10
C GLU A 22 10.63 0.42 0.25
N GLN A 23 9.78 0.66 1.25
CA GLN A 23 8.74 -0.29 1.65
C GLN A 23 7.68 -0.46 0.56
N VAL A 24 7.27 0.65 -0.07
CA VAL A 24 6.29 0.61 -1.16
C VAL A 24 6.87 -0.01 -2.42
N LEU A 25 8.12 0.30 -2.75
CA LEU A 25 8.80 -0.33 -3.89
C LEU A 25 8.96 -1.84 -3.70
N HIS A 26 9.28 -2.28 -2.47
CA HIS A 26 9.33 -3.70 -2.14
C HIS A 26 7.97 -4.38 -2.31
N LEU A 27 6.90 -3.74 -1.82
CA LEU A 27 5.53 -4.24 -1.96
C LEU A 27 5.13 -4.37 -3.43
N HIS A 28 5.41 -3.34 -4.24
CA HIS A 28 5.13 -3.34 -5.68
C HIS A 28 5.92 -4.41 -6.43
N ALA A 29 7.18 -4.66 -6.04
CA ALA A 29 8.00 -5.71 -6.65
C ALA A 29 7.52 -7.13 -6.27
N GLN A 30 7.02 -7.32 -5.06
CA GLN A 30 6.61 -8.64 -4.56
C GLN A 30 5.19 -9.04 -5.00
N TYR A 31 4.29 -8.06 -5.14
CA TYR A 31 2.87 -8.27 -5.47
C TYR A 31 2.40 -7.51 -6.72
N PRO A 32 3.11 -7.59 -7.86
CA PRO A 32 2.85 -6.74 -9.02
C PRO A 32 1.54 -7.07 -9.76
N LYS A 33 0.92 -8.24 -9.50
CA LYS A 33 -0.33 -8.66 -10.14
C LYS A 33 -1.53 -8.48 -9.20
N GLU A 34 -1.27 -8.65 -7.91
CA GLU A 34 -2.22 -8.67 -6.81
C GLU A 34 -2.52 -7.28 -6.28
N LEU A 35 -1.57 -6.35 -6.39
CA LEU A 35 -1.71 -4.99 -5.91
C LEU A 35 -1.46 -3.98 -7.02
N GLU A 36 -2.33 -2.99 -7.11
CA GLU A 36 -2.17 -1.83 -7.96
C GLU A 36 -1.75 -0.62 -7.14
N PHE A 37 -0.78 0.12 -7.67
CA PHE A 37 -0.14 1.22 -6.97
C PHE A 37 -0.25 2.51 -7.77
N GLY A 38 -0.73 3.55 -7.11
CA GLY A 38 -0.54 4.94 -7.50
C GLY A 38 0.54 5.58 -6.64
N PHE A 39 1.59 6.11 -7.27
CA PHE A 39 2.63 6.84 -6.55
C PHE A 39 2.16 8.24 -6.12
N PRO A 40 2.76 8.83 -5.08
CA PRO A 40 2.40 10.15 -4.59
C PRO A 40 2.60 11.20 -5.68
N SER A 41 1.59 12.05 -5.84
CA SER A 41 1.61 13.17 -6.76
C SER A 41 0.76 14.32 -6.20
N PRO A 42 0.92 15.54 -6.74
CA PRO A 42 0.02 16.64 -6.39
C PRO A 42 -1.47 16.34 -6.67
N LEU A 43 -1.77 15.44 -7.63
CA LEU A 43 -3.12 15.11 -8.05
C LEU A 43 -3.85 14.19 -7.07
N ASN A 44 -3.12 13.38 -6.30
CA ASN A 44 -3.68 12.47 -5.29
C ASN A 44 -3.37 12.90 -3.86
N GLY A 45 -3.05 14.19 -3.67
CA GLY A 45 -2.81 14.75 -2.34
C GLY A 45 -1.52 14.27 -1.67
N GLN A 46 -0.51 13.87 -2.45
CA GLN A 46 0.74 13.27 -1.95
C GLN A 46 0.51 11.95 -1.17
N CYS A 47 -0.42 11.13 -1.66
CA CYS A 47 -0.71 9.81 -1.08
C CYS A 47 -0.26 8.68 -2.00
N TYR A 48 0.23 7.60 -1.40
CA TYR A 48 0.22 6.29 -2.05
C TYR A 48 -1.22 5.82 -2.17
N GLN A 49 -1.60 5.39 -3.37
CA GLN A 49 -2.89 4.77 -3.61
C GLN A 49 -2.66 3.28 -3.81
N LEU A 50 -3.34 2.46 -3.02
CA LEU A 50 -3.22 1.01 -3.06
C LEU A 50 -4.59 0.43 -3.36
N ARG A 51 -4.63 -0.55 -4.26
CA ARG A 51 -5.85 -1.33 -4.54
C ARG A 51 -5.50 -2.80 -4.67
N SER A 52 -6.23 -3.66 -3.96
CA SER A 52 -6.14 -5.11 -4.14
C SER A 52 -6.90 -5.58 -5.37
N ARG A 53 -6.34 -6.57 -6.06
CA ARG A 53 -6.88 -7.27 -7.21
C ARG A 53 -7.02 -8.76 -6.91
N GLY A 54 -7.89 -9.12 -5.97
CA GLY A 54 -8.17 -10.51 -5.62
C GLY A 54 -7.19 -11.14 -4.63
N TYR A 55 -6.44 -10.33 -3.87
CA TYR A 55 -5.57 -10.78 -2.80
C TYR A 55 -6.17 -10.43 -1.44
N VAL A 56 -6.24 -11.42 -0.54
CA VAL A 56 -6.70 -11.27 0.84
C VAL A 56 -5.61 -11.85 1.74
N GLY A 57 -5.14 -11.06 2.71
CA GLY A 57 -4.04 -11.47 3.58
C GLY A 57 -3.33 -10.31 4.27
N VAL A 58 -2.33 -10.66 5.08
CA VAL A 58 -1.51 -9.69 5.81
C VAL A 58 -0.12 -9.61 5.18
N VAL A 59 0.27 -8.41 4.79
CA VAL A 59 1.58 -8.13 4.20
C VAL A 59 2.43 -7.27 5.14
N PRO A 60 3.61 -7.74 5.57
CA PRO A 60 4.50 -6.94 6.39
C PRO A 60 5.15 -5.82 5.55
N LEU A 61 4.95 -4.58 5.96
CA LEU A 61 5.59 -3.37 5.42
C LEU A 61 6.76 -2.97 6.34
N GLY A 62 7.80 -3.80 6.40
CA GLY A 62 8.95 -3.59 7.28
C GLY A 62 8.71 -4.03 8.73
N ALA A 63 9.52 -3.51 9.67
CA ALA A 63 9.64 -4.06 11.03
C ALA A 63 8.40 -3.85 11.93
N ASP A 64 7.64 -2.77 11.75
CA ASP A 64 6.55 -2.37 12.67
C ASP A 64 5.25 -1.97 11.96
N THR A 65 5.14 -2.23 10.65
CA THR A 65 3.98 -1.84 9.86
C THR A 65 3.44 -3.05 9.10
N THR A 66 2.12 -3.21 9.10
CA THR A 66 1.45 -4.28 8.36
C THR A 66 0.32 -3.69 7.52
N LEU A 67 0.19 -4.16 6.28
CA LEU A 67 -0.97 -3.94 5.43
C LEU A 67 -1.87 -5.17 5.52
N GLU A 68 -3.11 -4.99 5.95
CA GLU A 68 -4.12 -6.02 5.97
C GLU A 68 -5.11 -5.74 4.83
N ILE A 69 -5.29 -6.74 3.98
CA ILE A 69 -6.12 -6.72 2.78
C ILE A 69 -7.22 -7.76 2.94
#